data_AF-A0A2N2PUN5-F1
#
_entry.id   AF-A0A2N2PUN5-F1
#
_cell.length_a   1.000
_cell.length_b   1.000
_cell.length_c   1.000
_cell.angle_alpha   90.00
_cell.angle_beta   90.00
_cell.angle_gamma   90.00
#
_symmetry.space_group_name_H-M   'P 1'
#
loop_
_entity.id
_entity.type
_entity.pdbx_description
1 polymer ?
#
loop_
_entity_poly.entity_id
_entity_poly.type
_entity_poly.pdbx_seq_one_letter_code
_entity_poly.pdbx_strand_id
1 'polypeptide(L)'
;MKKTVYWDATIPSYLCDERESIREYIEVTKKWWAEESKHFDVYVSEETIAELSEGDYPRQGEILAFVAQLQVLPPDEQILEIARVYLDNYLMPRVFKGDALHLAYATFYKCDFLLTWNCNHLANANKRQHIRIVNARLNLPTPEIVTPLELFTEADYVDE
;
A
#
# COMPACT_ATOMS: atom_id res chain seq x y z
N MET A 1 10.48 -8.05 16.69
CA MET A 1 9.19 -7.42 16.31
C MET A 1 8.94 -7.74 14.85
N LYS A 2 7.67 -7.92 14.47
CA LYS A 2 7.31 -8.03 13.05
C LYS A 2 7.53 -6.67 12.39
N LYS A 3 7.85 -6.69 11.09
CA LYS A 3 7.86 -5.47 10.30
C LYS A 3 6.42 -5.06 10.00
N THR A 4 6.20 -3.78 9.78
CA THR A 4 4.89 -3.20 9.52
C THR A 4 4.70 -2.99 8.02
N VAL A 5 3.52 -3.31 7.50
CA VAL A 5 3.18 -3.15 6.09
C VAL A 5 1.84 -2.47 5.95
N TYR A 6 1.83 -1.34 5.24
CA TYR A 6 0.62 -0.62 4.89
C TYR A 6 0.15 -1.06 3.50
N TRP A 7 -1.13 -1.31 3.34
CA TRP A 7 -1.75 -1.67 2.06
C TRP A 7 -2.56 -0.49 1.49
N ASP A 8 -2.30 -0.16 0.22
CA ASP A 8 -3.24 0.64 -0.57
C ASP A 8 -4.47 -0.19 -0.98
N ALA A 9 -5.45 0.41 -1.67
CA ALA A 9 -6.66 -0.30 -2.07
C ALA A 9 -6.44 -1.41 -3.12
N THR A 10 -5.32 -1.40 -3.85
CA THR A 10 -5.07 -2.39 -4.90
C THR A 10 -4.86 -3.80 -4.35
N ILE A 11 -4.24 -3.92 -3.16
CA ILE A 11 -3.97 -5.21 -2.52
C ILE A 11 -5.26 -5.95 -2.12
N PRO A 12 -6.15 -5.39 -1.27
CA PRO A 12 -7.41 -6.04 -0.94
C PRO A 12 -8.34 -6.19 -2.14
N SER A 13 -8.30 -5.26 -3.10
CA SER A 13 -9.03 -5.40 -4.37
C SER A 13 -8.63 -6.70 -5.09
N TYR A 14 -7.33 -6.93 -5.29
CA TYR A 14 -6.83 -8.10 -6.03
C TYR A 14 -6.99 -9.40 -5.24
N LEU A 15 -6.97 -9.37 -3.91
CA LEU A 15 -7.22 -10.56 -3.10
C LEU A 15 -8.61 -11.17 -3.34
N CYS A 16 -9.61 -10.34 -3.61
CA CYS A 16 -10.97 -10.80 -3.86
C CYS A 16 -11.35 -10.85 -5.34
N ASP A 17 -10.45 -10.45 -6.25
CA ASP A 17 -10.69 -10.42 -7.69
C ASP A 17 -10.54 -11.82 -8.33
N GLU A 18 -11.15 -11.97 -9.52
CA GLU A 18 -11.26 -13.20 -10.31
C GLU A 18 -11.15 -12.94 -11.83
N ARG A 19 -10.89 -11.70 -12.25
CA ARG A 19 -10.79 -11.32 -13.67
C ARG A 19 -9.56 -11.94 -14.31
N GLU A 20 -9.78 -12.59 -15.46
CA GLU A 20 -8.72 -13.25 -16.22
C GLU A 20 -7.59 -12.30 -16.63
N SER A 21 -7.92 -11.07 -16.98
CA SER A 21 -6.97 -10.09 -17.52
C SER A 21 -5.87 -9.65 -16.54
N ILE A 22 -6.03 -9.96 -15.25
CA ILE A 22 -5.08 -9.61 -14.18
C ILE A 22 -4.77 -10.81 -13.29
N ARG A 23 -4.98 -12.04 -13.80
CA ARG A 23 -4.85 -13.28 -13.04
C ARG A 23 -3.50 -13.40 -12.33
N GLU A 24 -2.40 -13.05 -12.99
CA GLU A 24 -1.06 -13.17 -12.42
C GLU A 24 -0.90 -12.30 -11.17
N TYR A 25 -1.42 -11.07 -11.19
CA TYR A 25 -1.39 -10.19 -10.03
C TYR A 25 -2.25 -10.72 -8.89
N ILE A 26 -3.43 -11.26 -9.21
CA ILE A 26 -4.32 -11.90 -8.24
C ILE A 26 -3.61 -13.08 -7.56
N GLU A 27 -3.02 -13.98 -8.35
CA GLU A 27 -2.32 -15.17 -7.85
C GLU A 27 -1.15 -14.79 -6.95
N VAL A 28 -0.32 -13.83 -7.36
CA VAL A 28 0.79 -13.34 -6.54
C VAL A 28 0.28 -12.71 -5.24
N THR A 29 -0.78 -11.89 -5.30
CA THR A 29 -1.34 -11.24 -4.10
C THR A 29 -1.89 -12.27 -3.12
N LYS A 30 -2.64 -13.26 -3.61
CA LYS A 30 -3.16 -14.38 -2.81
C LYS A 30 -2.04 -15.21 -2.20
N LYS A 31 -0.99 -15.49 -2.97
CA LYS A 31 0.20 -16.20 -2.49
C LYS A 31 0.92 -15.42 -1.39
N TRP A 32 1.18 -14.12 -1.61
CA TRP A 32 1.80 -13.26 -0.60
C TRP A 32 0.98 -13.23 0.69
N TRP A 33 -0.35 -13.09 0.58
CA TRP A 33 -1.21 -13.12 1.76
C TRP A 33 -1.14 -14.46 2.50
N ALA A 34 -1.17 -15.58 1.80
CA ALA A 34 -1.13 -16.91 2.42
C ALA A 34 0.23 -17.23 3.07
N GLU A 35 1.33 -16.83 2.44
CA GLU A 35 2.67 -17.24 2.82
C GLU A 35 3.37 -16.20 3.72
N GLU A 36 3.24 -14.92 3.41
CA GLU A 36 4.07 -13.84 3.97
C GLU A 36 3.36 -13.02 5.03
N SER A 37 2.05 -12.77 4.91
CA SER A 37 1.32 -11.82 5.78
C SER A 37 1.52 -12.07 7.29
N LYS A 38 1.64 -13.33 7.70
CA LYS A 38 1.89 -13.74 9.09
C LYS A 38 3.20 -13.20 9.67
N HIS A 39 4.15 -12.80 8.83
CA HIS A 39 5.44 -12.23 9.23
C HIS A 39 5.39 -10.72 9.44
N PHE A 40 4.27 -10.08 9.11
CA PHE A 40 4.08 -8.63 9.20
C PHE A 40 2.91 -8.26 10.13
N ASP A 41 2.93 -7.03 10.61
CA ASP A 41 1.76 -6.35 11.14
C ASP A 41 1.13 -5.56 9.98
N VAL A 42 -0.03 -6.02 9.51
CA VAL A 42 -0.70 -5.51 8.31
C VAL A 42 -1.69 -4.41 8.67
N TYR A 43 -1.52 -3.26 8.02
CA TYR A 43 -2.32 -2.06 8.22
C TYR A 43 -3.00 -1.59 6.95
N VAL A 44 -4.19 -1.03 7.13
CA VAL A 44 -4.94 -0.27 6.13
C VAL A 44 -5.33 1.09 6.74
N SER A 45 -5.92 1.99 5.98
CA SER A 45 -6.55 3.20 6.54
C SER A 45 -7.97 3.40 6.05
N GLU A 46 -8.64 4.42 6.58
CA GLU A 46 -9.94 4.87 6.09
C GLU A 46 -9.90 5.24 4.61
N GLU A 47 -8.76 5.72 4.09
CA GLU A 47 -8.58 5.97 2.65
C GLU A 47 -8.69 4.67 1.84
N THR A 48 -8.05 3.59 2.29
CA THR A 48 -8.17 2.26 1.67
C THR A 48 -9.63 1.84 1.62
N ILE A 49 -10.38 2.01 2.70
CA ILE A 49 -11.80 1.66 2.78
C ILE A 49 -12.64 2.56 1.85
N ALA A 50 -12.35 3.86 1.80
CA ALA A 50 -13.05 4.81 0.95
C ALA A 50 -12.87 4.48 -0.54
N GLU A 51 -11.64 4.24 -1.00
CA GLU A 51 -11.36 3.85 -2.39
C GLU A 51 -12.04 2.52 -2.77
N LEU A 52 -12.04 1.55 -1.85
CA LEU A 52 -12.73 0.29 -2.05
C LEU A 52 -14.26 0.44 -2.10
N SER A 53 -14.80 1.41 -1.38
CA SER A 53 -16.23 1.74 -1.35
C SER A 53 -16.68 2.55 -2.57
N GLU A 54 -15.79 3.36 -3.14
CA GLU A 54 -16.06 4.15 -4.36
C GLU A 54 -15.81 3.36 -5.66
N GLY A 55 -14.93 2.35 -5.62
CA GLY A 55 -14.56 1.58 -6.81
C GLY A 55 -15.62 0.57 -7.26
N ASP A 56 -15.58 0.25 -8.56
CA ASP A 56 -16.44 -0.75 -9.17
C ASP A 56 -15.77 -2.13 -9.14
N TYR A 57 -15.99 -2.87 -8.05
CA TYR A 57 -15.45 -4.21 -7.85
C TYR A 57 -16.58 -5.25 -7.86
N PRO A 58 -16.48 -6.34 -8.66
CA PRO A 58 -17.51 -7.38 -8.71
C PRO A 58 -17.87 -7.97 -7.33
N ARG A 59 -16.92 -7.98 -6.40
CA ARG A 59 -17.05 -8.55 -5.04
C ARG A 59 -16.82 -7.51 -3.95
N GLN A 60 -17.25 -6.28 -4.17
CA GLN A 60 -17.04 -5.15 -3.26
C GLN A 60 -17.43 -5.45 -1.80
N GLY A 61 -18.59 -6.06 -1.58
CA GLY A 61 -19.04 -6.40 -0.22
C GLY A 61 -18.10 -7.35 0.53
N GLU A 62 -17.50 -8.30 -0.19
CA GLU A 62 -16.54 -9.25 0.39
C GLU A 62 -15.19 -8.58 0.69
N ILE A 63 -14.75 -7.69 -0.20
CA ILE A 63 -13.55 -6.88 0.01
C ILE A 63 -13.69 -6.03 1.27
N LEU A 64 -14.80 -5.29 1.40
CA LEU A 64 -15.03 -4.44 2.57
C LEU A 64 -15.16 -5.26 3.87
N ALA A 65 -15.82 -6.41 3.82
CA ALA A 65 -15.91 -7.32 4.97
C ALA A 65 -14.55 -7.90 5.39
N PHE A 66 -13.65 -8.16 4.44
CA PHE A 66 -12.29 -8.59 4.70
C PHE A 66 -11.45 -7.47 5.30
N VAL A 67 -11.45 -6.28 4.69
CA VAL A 67 -10.67 -5.12 5.17
C VAL A 67 -11.11 -4.66 6.56
N ALA A 68 -12.40 -4.78 6.89
CA ALA A 68 -12.92 -4.47 8.23
C ALA A 68 -12.34 -5.36 9.36
N GLN A 69 -11.69 -6.48 9.03
CA GLN A 69 -11.03 -7.35 9.99
C GLN A 69 -9.54 -6.99 10.20
N LEU A 70 -8.99 -6.10 9.38
CA LEU A 70 -7.59 -5.66 9.46
C LEU A 70 -7.42 -4.50 10.45
N GLN A 71 -6.18 -4.21 10.81
CA GLN A 71 -5.87 -3.07 11.66
C GLN A 71 -5.97 -1.77 10.85
N VAL A 72 -6.96 -0.94 11.18
CA VAL A 72 -7.18 0.36 10.53
C VAL A 72 -6.42 1.44 11.29
N LEU A 73 -5.52 2.13 10.60
CA LEU A 73 -4.78 3.27 11.13
C LEU A 73 -5.71 4.49 11.24
N PRO A 74 -5.78 5.15 12.41
CA PRO A 74 -6.69 6.26 12.60
C PRO A 74 -6.29 7.49 11.77
N PRO A 75 -7.24 8.35 11.38
CA PRO A 75 -6.94 9.62 10.74
C PRO A 75 -6.25 10.59 11.72
N ASP A 76 -5.39 11.45 11.18
CA ASP A 76 -4.73 12.56 11.89
C ASP A 76 -4.60 13.75 10.92
N GLU A 77 -4.76 14.98 11.42
CA GLU A 77 -4.66 16.18 10.60
C GLU A 77 -3.29 16.32 9.92
N GLN A 78 -2.22 15.86 10.58
CA GLN A 78 -0.86 15.88 10.02
C GLN A 78 -0.74 15.01 8.78
N ILE A 79 -1.53 13.93 8.65
CA ILE A 79 -1.54 13.08 7.44
C ILE A 79 -2.04 13.90 6.25
N LEU A 80 -3.07 14.73 6.45
CA LEU A 80 -3.61 15.60 5.41
C LEU A 80 -2.60 16.69 5.01
N GLU A 81 -1.86 17.24 5.98
CA GLU A 81 -0.78 18.19 5.72
C GLU A 81 0.35 17.55 4.91
N ILE A 82 0.80 16.36 5.29
CA ILE A 82 1.83 15.59 4.56
C ILE A 82 1.37 15.31 3.13
N ALA A 83 0.15 14.81 2.96
CA ALA A 83 -0.41 14.54 1.63
C ALA A 83 -0.48 15.82 0.77
N ARG A 84 -0.80 16.98 1.37
CA ARG A 84 -0.82 18.26 0.66
C ARG A 84 0.56 18.61 0.14
N VAL A 85 1.59 18.46 0.97
CA VAL A 85 2.98 18.71 0.56
C VAL A 85 3.39 17.78 -0.59
N TYR A 86 2.96 16.53 -0.58
CA TYR A 86 3.22 15.60 -1.70
C TYR A 86 2.61 16.07 -3.02
N LEU A 87 1.39 16.59 -3.00
CA LEU A 87 0.75 17.16 -4.19
C LEU A 87 1.43 18.44 -4.67
N ASP A 88 1.80 19.33 -3.75
CA ASP A 88 2.43 20.61 -4.06
C ASP A 88 3.84 20.41 -4.65
N ASN A 89 4.52 19.33 -4.26
CA ASN A 89 5.79 18.89 -4.84
C ASN A 89 5.62 17.95 -6.06
N TYR A 90 4.40 17.79 -6.59
CA TYR A 90 4.12 16.98 -7.77
C TYR A 90 4.57 15.50 -7.65
N LEU A 91 4.57 14.96 -6.42
CA LEU A 91 4.90 13.54 -6.21
C LEU A 91 3.83 12.62 -6.76
N MET A 92 2.58 13.05 -6.80
CA MET A 92 1.42 12.31 -7.33
C MET A 92 0.58 13.26 -8.21
N PRO A 93 -0.36 12.75 -9.02
CA PRO A 93 -1.35 13.62 -9.67
C PRO A 93 -2.02 14.53 -8.65
N ARG A 94 -2.45 15.72 -9.08
CA ARG A 94 -3.07 16.74 -8.20
C ARG A 94 -4.51 16.38 -7.82
N VAL A 95 -4.67 15.21 -7.23
CA VAL A 95 -5.91 14.65 -6.71
C VAL A 95 -5.65 14.41 -5.23
N PHE A 96 -6.39 15.10 -4.36
CA PHE A 96 -6.26 15.00 -2.91
C PHE A 96 -7.08 13.81 -2.37
N LYS A 97 -6.79 12.63 -2.93
CA LYS A 97 -7.23 11.30 -2.52
C LYS A 97 -6.31 10.25 -3.14
N GLY A 98 -6.42 9.00 -2.71
CA GLY A 98 -5.66 7.86 -3.19
C GLY A 98 -4.17 7.97 -2.84
N ASP A 99 -3.30 7.88 -3.84
CA ASP A 99 -1.85 7.67 -3.69
C ASP A 99 -1.16 8.59 -2.68
N ALA A 100 -1.48 9.89 -2.69
CA ALA A 100 -0.84 10.85 -1.78
C ALA A 100 -1.21 10.57 -0.32
N LEU A 101 -2.46 10.18 -0.05
CA LEU A 101 -2.90 9.82 1.30
C LEU A 101 -2.33 8.46 1.73
N HIS A 102 -2.30 7.46 0.85
CA HIS A 102 -1.66 6.17 1.14
C HIS A 102 -0.19 6.34 1.57
N LEU A 103 0.58 7.12 0.79
CA LEU A 103 1.96 7.42 1.13
C LEU A 103 2.07 8.21 2.44
N ALA A 104 1.14 9.14 2.71
CA ALA A 104 1.15 9.95 3.92
C ALA A 104 0.85 9.11 5.17
N TYR A 105 -0.13 8.21 5.10
CA TYR A 105 -0.42 7.24 6.17
C TYR A 105 0.79 6.38 6.48
N ALA A 106 1.36 5.71 5.48
CA ALA A 106 2.53 4.85 5.67
C ALA A 106 3.73 5.63 6.21
N THR A 107 3.90 6.89 5.79
CA THR A 107 4.97 7.78 6.27
C THR A 107 4.74 8.21 7.73
N PHE A 108 3.55 8.72 8.05
CA PHE A 108 3.22 9.25 9.37
C PHE A 108 3.31 8.17 10.46
N TYR A 109 2.75 6.99 10.18
CA TYR A 109 2.81 5.83 11.07
C TYR A 109 4.14 5.08 11.02
N LYS A 110 5.10 5.57 10.23
CA LYS A 110 6.45 5.00 10.12
C LYS A 110 6.45 3.53 9.72
N CYS A 111 5.55 3.15 8.82
CA CYS A 111 5.48 1.79 8.32
C CYS A 111 6.79 1.43 7.62
N ASP A 112 7.25 0.19 7.77
CA ASP A 112 8.45 -0.30 7.09
C ASP A 112 8.20 -0.39 5.58
N PHE A 113 7.00 -0.81 5.18
CA PHE A 113 6.61 -0.99 3.79
C PHE A 113 5.27 -0.34 3.45
N LEU A 114 5.16 0.13 2.21
CA LEU A 114 3.90 0.38 1.51
C LEU A 114 3.78 -0.65 0.38
N LEU A 115 2.81 -1.55 0.49
CA LEU A 115 2.52 -2.59 -0.49
C LEU A 115 1.45 -2.11 -1.47
N THR A 116 1.74 -2.18 -2.77
CA THR A 116 0.88 -1.63 -3.82
C THR A 116 1.13 -2.30 -5.18
N TRP A 117 0.11 -2.38 -6.04
CA TRP A 117 0.26 -2.66 -7.47
C TRP A 117 0.27 -1.40 -8.34
N ASN A 118 0.11 -0.20 -7.77
CA ASN A 118 0.19 1.06 -8.49
C ASN A 118 1.66 1.41 -8.83
N CYS A 119 2.19 0.79 -9.87
CA CYS A 119 3.52 1.07 -10.42
C CYS A 119 3.59 2.38 -11.21
N ASN A 120 2.46 3.04 -11.46
CA ASN A 120 2.45 4.32 -12.16
C ASN A 120 2.85 5.45 -11.21
N HIS A 121 2.33 5.45 -9.98
CA HIS A 121 2.39 6.60 -9.08
C HIS A 121 3.15 6.27 -7.80
N LEU A 122 2.88 5.12 -7.18
CA LEU A 122 3.51 4.72 -5.92
C LEU A 122 4.79 3.91 -6.13
N ALA A 123 4.67 2.65 -6.58
CA ALA A 123 5.80 1.74 -6.82
C ALA A 123 6.55 2.06 -8.13
N ASN A 124 6.77 3.35 -8.41
CA ASN A 124 7.49 3.82 -9.58
C ASN A 124 8.93 4.19 -9.20
N ALA A 125 9.91 3.43 -9.71
CA ALA A 125 11.33 3.68 -9.44
C ALA A 125 11.78 5.11 -9.80
N ASN A 126 11.20 5.72 -10.84
CA ASN A 126 11.52 7.09 -11.25
C ASN A 126 11.03 8.15 -10.24
N LYS A 127 10.09 7.79 -9.36
CA LYS A 127 9.55 8.68 -8.31
C LYS A 127 10.19 8.45 -6.94
N ARG A 128 10.71 7.25 -6.66
CA ARG A 128 11.26 6.86 -5.35
C ARG A 128 12.27 7.88 -4.80
N GLN A 129 13.21 8.35 -5.62
CA GLN A 129 14.20 9.33 -5.18
C GLN A 129 13.58 10.69 -4.83
N HIS A 130 12.60 11.15 -5.60
CA HIS A 130 11.92 12.41 -5.33
C HIS A 130 11.11 12.34 -4.03
N ILE A 131 10.41 11.22 -3.80
CA ILE A 131 9.69 10.96 -2.54
C ILE A 131 10.66 11.03 -1.34
N ARG A 132 11.79 10.30 -1.41
CA ARG A 132 12.80 10.33 -0.34
C ARG A 132 13.33 11.74 -0.06
N ILE A 133 13.58 12.53 -1.10
CA ILE A 133 14.06 13.92 -0.94
C ILE A 133 13.01 14.79 -0.23
N VAL A 134 11.74 14.70 -0.63
CA VAL A 134 10.67 15.49 -0.01
C VAL A 134 10.49 15.07 1.45
N ASN A 135 10.39 13.77 1.75
CA ASN A 135 10.24 13.29 3.12
C ASN A 135 11.43 13.68 4.00
N ALA A 136 12.66 13.57 3.49
CA ALA A 136 13.86 13.98 4.22
C ALA A 136 13.86 15.47 4.58
N ARG A 137 13.39 16.35 3.68
CA ARG A 137 13.25 17.79 3.95
C ARG A 137 12.22 18.09 5.04
N LEU A 138 11.23 17.23 5.19
CA LEU A 138 10.21 17.31 6.24
C LEU A 138 10.61 16.56 7.53
N ASN A 139 11.80 15.97 7.56
CA ASN A 139 12.26 15.09 8.64
C ASN A 139 11.30 13.90 8.91
N LEU A 140 10.68 13.40 7.84
CA LEU A 140 9.78 12.25 7.85
C LEU A 140 10.50 10.99 7.38
N PRO A 141 10.16 9.80 7.93
CA PRO A 141 10.64 8.55 7.36
C PRO A 141 10.06 8.32 5.97
N THR A 142 10.63 7.40 5.22
CA THR A 142 10.07 6.97 3.93
C THR A 142 9.91 5.46 3.97
N PRO A 143 8.68 4.91 3.84
CA PRO A 143 8.50 3.47 3.73
C PRO A 143 9.17 2.95 2.45
N GLU A 144 9.61 1.70 2.45
CA GLU A 144 9.96 1.04 1.20
C GLU A 144 8.67 0.77 0.41
N ILE A 145 8.56 1.34 -0.80
CA ILE A 145 7.37 1.23 -1.64
C ILE A 145 7.57 0.09 -2.63
N VAL A 146 6.86 -1.01 -2.39
CA VAL A 146 7.10 -2.31 -3.02
C VAL A 146 5.83 -2.93 -3.54
N THR A 147 5.99 -3.77 -4.57
CA THR A 147 4.94 -4.68 -5.04
C THR A 147 4.99 -5.99 -4.23
N PRO A 148 3.91 -6.80 -4.21
CA PRO A 148 3.94 -8.14 -3.62
C PRO A 148 5.10 -9.02 -4.11
N LEU A 149 5.54 -8.88 -5.36
CA LEU A 149 6.68 -9.62 -5.92
C LEU A 149 8.02 -9.30 -5.21
N GLU A 150 8.16 -8.09 -4.67
CA GLU A 150 9.38 -7.61 -4.02
C GLU A 150 9.43 -7.96 -2.52
N LEU A 151 8.35 -8.52 -1.93
CA LEU A 151 8.21 -8.71 -0.48
C LEU A 151 7.95 -10.17 -0.08
N PHE A 152 8.56 -11.12 -0.78
CA PHE A 152 8.65 -12.52 -0.34
C PHE A 152 9.90 -12.75 0.50
N THR A 153 9.83 -13.67 1.45
CA THR A 153 11.01 -14.13 2.17
C THR A 153 11.90 -14.93 1.21
N GLU A 154 13.22 -14.76 1.30
CA GLU A 154 14.15 -15.57 0.52
C GLU A 154 13.93 -17.05 0.85
N ALA A 155 13.71 -17.88 -0.18
CA ALA A 155 13.60 -19.32 0.04
C ALA A 155 14.97 -19.85 0.46
N ASP A 156 15.03 -20.57 1.58
CA ASP A 156 16.23 -21.30 1.95
C ASP A 156 16.51 -22.32 0.83
N TYR A 157 17.55 -22.06 0.04
CA TYR A 157 18.09 -23.07 -0.86
C TYR A 157 18.71 -24.16 0.02
N VAL A 158 17.99 -25.26 0.19
CA VAL A 158 18.61 -26.49 0.68
C VAL A 158 19.50 -26.97 -0.47
N ASP A 159 20.80 -26.76 -0.36
CA ASP A 159 21.79 -27.34 -1.27
C ASP A 159 21.53 -28.86 -1.35
N GLU A 160 21.10 -29.35 -2.53
CA GLU A 160 20.96 -30.78 -2.84
C GLU A 160 22.32 -31.49 -2.92
#